data_AF-A0A432GLJ8-F1
#
_entry.id   AF-A0A432GLJ8-F1
#
_cell.length_a   1.000
_cell.length_b   1.000
_cell.length_c   1.000
_cell.angle_alpha   90.00
_cell.angle_beta   90.00
_cell.angle_gamma   90.00
#
_symmetry.space_group_name_H-M   'P 1'
#
loop_
_entity.id
_entity.type
_entity.pdbx_description
1 polymer ?
#
loop_
_entity_poly.entity_id
_entity_poly.type
_entity_poly.pdbx_seq_one_letter_code
_entity_poly.pdbx_strand_id
1 'polypeptide(L)'
;MKLEKKLVSSGYWLFRWRSYFPIVIILFFIPAMGEYEYVGGSREMTTTWGLFCLIVGLLGLVFRILVVGHTPQNTSGRNTREQIAEVLNTSGWYSVVRHPLYLGNYTMGLGISLFPYSWWMPVIYTFAFALYYERIMIAEEDFLRTKFGDDFEKWSAETPGFFPDFSKWDSPL
;
A
#
# COMPACT_ATOMS: atom_id res chain seq x y z
N MET A 1 18.36 -15.33 17.74
CA MET A 1 17.05 -15.37 17.05
C MET A 1 17.27 -15.21 15.55
N LYS A 2 16.72 -16.10 14.71
CA LYS A 2 16.88 -16.06 13.24
C LYS A 2 16.33 -14.74 12.65
N LEU A 3 16.93 -14.24 11.57
CA LEU A 3 16.59 -12.95 10.93
C LEU A 3 15.12 -12.87 10.51
N GLU A 4 14.61 -13.94 9.91
CA GLU A 4 13.20 -14.09 9.53
C GLU A 4 12.24 -13.81 10.68
N LYS A 5 12.45 -14.43 11.85
CA LYS A 5 11.63 -14.20 13.05
C LYS A 5 11.68 -12.74 13.53
N LYS A 6 12.81 -12.05 13.34
CA LYS A 6 12.92 -10.61 13.64
C LYS A 6 12.08 -9.77 12.68
N LEU A 7 12.13 -10.08 11.37
CA LEU A 7 11.35 -9.37 10.36
C LEU A 7 9.86 -9.51 10.64
N VAL A 8 9.38 -10.74 10.84
CA VAL A 8 7.98 -11.03 11.22
C VAL A 8 7.57 -10.29 12.49
N SER A 9 8.37 -10.40 13.57
CA SER A 9 8.07 -9.72 14.84
C SER A 9 8.02 -8.19 14.68
N SER A 10 8.94 -7.61 13.91
CA SER A 10 8.91 -6.18 13.61
C SER A 10 7.69 -5.80 12.76
N GLY A 11 7.28 -6.66 11.84
CA GLY A 11 6.09 -6.49 11.02
C GLY A 11 4.81 -6.44 11.86
N TYR A 12 4.64 -7.33 12.83
CA TYR A 12 3.51 -7.29 13.76
C TYR A 12 3.47 -5.98 14.56
N TRP A 13 4.63 -5.51 15.02
CA TRP A 13 4.71 -4.22 15.71
C TRP A 13 4.31 -3.07 14.77
N LEU A 14 4.82 -3.04 13.53
CA LEU A 14 4.47 -2.01 12.55
C LEU A 14 3.00 -2.06 12.17
N PHE A 15 2.43 -3.25 11.98
CA PHE A 15 1.00 -3.45 11.72
C PHE A 15 0.13 -2.80 12.81
N ARG A 16 0.53 -2.94 14.07
CA ARG A 16 -0.18 -2.31 15.20
C ARG A 16 -0.19 -0.78 15.16
N TRP A 17 0.88 -0.19 14.64
CA TRP A 17 1.06 1.26 14.57
C TRP A 17 0.87 1.84 13.16
N ARG A 18 0.35 1.05 12.21
CA ARG A 18 0.21 1.42 10.79
C ARG A 18 -0.59 2.69 10.53
N SER A 19 -1.53 3.02 11.41
CA SER A 19 -2.33 4.25 11.31
C SER A 19 -1.52 5.53 11.49
N TYR A 20 -0.32 5.46 12.07
CA TYR A 20 0.52 6.64 12.34
C TYR A 20 1.58 6.88 11.25
N PHE A 21 1.78 5.95 10.33
CA PHE A 21 2.73 6.10 9.22
C PHE A 21 2.52 7.40 8.41
N PRO A 22 1.29 7.80 8.06
CA PRO A 22 1.07 9.07 7.36
C PRO A 22 1.59 10.30 8.11
N ILE A 23 1.62 10.28 9.45
CA ILE A 23 2.11 11.40 10.26
C ILE A 23 3.62 11.57 10.07
N VAL A 24 4.37 10.47 9.97
CA VAL A 24 5.81 10.52 9.71
C VAL A 24 6.08 11.14 8.34
N ILE A 25 5.29 10.79 7.33
CA ILE A 25 5.40 11.37 5.98
C ILE A 25 5.10 12.88 5.98
N ILE A 26 4.15 13.34 6.80
CA ILE A 26 3.84 14.78 6.94
C ILE A 26 5.07 15.58 7.42
N LEU A 27 5.93 15.00 8.27
CA LEU A 27 7.15 15.67 8.73
C LEU A 27 8.13 15.98 7.59
N PHE A 28 8.12 15.18 6.52
CA PHE A 28 8.91 15.42 5.31
C PHE A 28 8.16 16.31 4.31
N PHE A 29 6.84 16.18 4.26
CA PHE A 29 5.99 16.99 3.37
C PHE A 29 6.06 18.49 3.70
N ILE A 30 6.12 18.86 4.98
CA ILE A 30 6.17 20.27 5.40
C ILE A 30 7.41 20.99 4.86
N PRO A 31 8.66 20.49 5.04
CA PRO A 31 9.84 21.06 4.39
C PRO A 31 9.75 21.09 2.86
N ALA A 32 9.19 20.04 2.23
CA ALA A 32 9.00 20.03 0.77
C ALA A 32 8.12 21.17 0.29
N MET A 33 7.08 21.51 1.06
CA MET A 33 6.23 22.67 0.78
C MET A 33 6.91 24.01 1.03
N GLY A 34 7.96 24.05 1.87
CA GLY A 34 8.79 25.25 2.07
C GLY A 34 9.65 25.58 0.84
N GLU A 35 9.96 24.58 0.02
CA GLU A 35 10.67 24.71 -1.26
C GLU A 35 9.71 25.02 -2.44
N TYR A 36 8.41 25.21 -2.17
CA TYR A 36 7.41 25.32 -3.22
C TYR A 36 7.59 26.60 -4.06
N GLU A 37 7.79 26.39 -5.35
CA GLU A 37 7.80 27.43 -6.37
C GLU A 37 6.74 27.14 -7.43
N TYR A 38 6.39 28.16 -8.23
CA TYR A 38 5.55 27.92 -9.40
C TYR A 38 6.25 26.93 -10.33
N VAL A 39 5.59 25.81 -10.60
CA VAL A 39 6.04 24.80 -11.56
C VAL A 39 6.28 25.46 -12.91
N GLY A 40 7.52 25.42 -13.39
CA GLY A 40 7.92 26.08 -14.64
C GLY A 40 7.71 27.60 -14.63
N GLY A 41 7.63 28.24 -13.46
CA GLY A 41 7.41 29.68 -13.31
C GLY A 41 5.99 30.15 -13.64
N SER A 42 5.04 29.25 -13.91
CA SER A 42 3.67 29.64 -14.31
C SER A 42 2.60 29.07 -13.38
N ARG A 43 1.58 29.89 -13.11
CA ARG A 43 0.41 29.48 -12.32
C ARG A 43 -0.39 28.37 -13.01
N GLU A 44 -0.47 28.41 -14.33
CA GLU A 44 -1.19 27.43 -15.13
C GLU A 44 -0.54 26.05 -15.02
N MET A 45 0.78 25.93 -15.27
CA MET A 45 1.49 24.65 -15.13
C MET A 45 1.42 24.12 -13.70
N THR A 46 1.47 25.01 -12.71
CA THR A 46 1.31 24.65 -11.30
C THR A 46 -0.08 24.07 -11.02
N THR A 47 -1.11 24.65 -11.59
CA THR A 47 -2.49 24.16 -11.47
C THR A 47 -2.65 22.82 -12.17
N THR A 48 -2.11 22.67 -13.39
CA THR A 48 -2.09 21.41 -14.13
C THR A 48 -1.35 20.31 -13.36
N TRP A 49 -0.22 20.64 -12.75
CA TRP A 49 0.53 19.71 -11.90
C TRP A 49 -0.28 19.29 -10.67
N GLY A 50 -0.92 20.24 -9.99
CA GLY A 50 -1.82 19.96 -8.86
C GLY A 50 -2.97 19.04 -9.25
N LEU A 51 -3.59 19.26 -10.42
CA LEU A 51 -4.64 18.39 -10.96
C LEU A 51 -4.12 16.98 -11.27
N PHE A 52 -2.93 16.87 -11.85
CA PHE A 52 -2.29 15.58 -12.08
C PHE A 52 -2.07 14.82 -10.75
N CYS A 53 -1.51 15.48 -9.75
CA CYS A 53 -1.30 14.90 -8.41
C CYS A 53 -2.62 14.43 -7.78
N LEU A 54 -3.68 15.25 -7.89
CA LEU A 54 -5.02 14.91 -7.41
C LEU A 54 -5.57 13.67 -8.14
N ILE A 55 -5.46 13.60 -9.47
CA ILE A 55 -5.90 12.46 -10.26
C ILE A 55 -5.16 11.18 -9.83
N VAL A 56 -3.84 11.23 -9.67
CA VAL A 56 -3.05 10.09 -9.17
C VAL A 56 -3.57 9.63 -7.80
N GLY A 57 -3.79 10.57 -6.87
CA GLY A 57 -4.34 10.26 -5.56
C GLY A 57 -5.73 9.62 -5.61
N LEU A 58 -6.62 10.15 -6.45
CA LEU A 58 -7.97 9.64 -6.65
C LEU A 58 -7.99 8.27 -7.33
N LEU A 59 -7.09 7.99 -8.27
CA LEU A 59 -6.94 6.66 -8.87
C LEU A 59 -6.59 5.62 -7.80
N GLY A 60 -5.67 5.95 -6.88
CA GLY A 60 -5.38 5.10 -5.73
C GLY A 60 -6.58 4.85 -4.83
N LEU A 61 -7.39 5.90 -4.58
CA LEU A 61 -8.60 5.79 -3.77
C LEU A 61 -9.67 4.92 -4.44
N VAL A 62 -9.93 5.14 -5.74
CA VAL A 62 -10.86 4.33 -6.54
C VAL A 62 -10.40 2.88 -6.53
N PHE A 63 -9.11 2.62 -6.79
CA PHE A 63 -8.55 1.28 -6.72
C PHE A 63 -8.81 0.62 -5.36
N ARG A 64 -8.50 1.34 -4.27
CA ARG A 64 -8.76 0.86 -2.91
C ARG A 64 -10.24 0.56 -2.66
N ILE A 65 -11.15 1.38 -3.17
CA ILE A 65 -12.60 1.14 -3.08
C ILE A 65 -12.98 -0.14 -3.82
N LEU A 66 -12.45 -0.34 -5.03
CA LEU A 66 -12.68 -1.56 -5.81
C LEU A 66 -12.15 -2.80 -5.10
N VAL A 67 -10.95 -2.74 -4.52
CA VAL A 67 -10.38 -3.86 -3.75
C VAL A 67 -11.29 -4.22 -2.57
N VAL A 68 -11.69 -3.24 -1.76
CA VAL A 68 -12.58 -3.48 -0.61
C VAL A 68 -13.94 -4.02 -1.06
N GLY A 69 -14.50 -3.49 -2.17
CA GLY A 69 -15.80 -3.92 -2.70
C GLY A 69 -15.85 -5.37 -3.18
N HIS A 70 -14.71 -5.93 -3.60
CA HIS A 70 -14.59 -7.33 -4.03
C HIS A 70 -14.02 -8.26 -2.94
N THR A 71 -13.76 -7.74 -1.74
CA THR A 71 -13.18 -8.53 -0.65
C THR A 71 -14.29 -9.05 0.27
N PRO A 72 -14.31 -10.35 0.61
CA PRO A 72 -15.21 -10.90 1.63
C PRO A 72 -15.17 -10.13 2.95
N GLN A 73 -16.26 -10.15 3.70
CA GLN A 73 -16.28 -9.56 5.04
C GLN A 73 -15.26 -10.27 5.95
N ASN A 74 -14.74 -9.54 6.94
CA ASN A 74 -13.81 -10.07 7.95
C ASN A 74 -12.49 -10.66 7.43
N THR A 75 -12.03 -10.25 6.25
CA THR A 75 -10.69 -10.63 5.73
C THR A 75 -9.76 -9.46 5.46
N SER A 76 -10.28 -8.23 5.51
CA SER A 76 -9.49 -7.01 5.26
C SER A 76 -10.00 -5.85 6.11
N GLY A 77 -10.15 -6.11 7.41
CA GLY A 77 -10.66 -5.15 8.38
C GLY A 77 -9.65 -4.05 8.76
N ARG A 78 -10.15 -3.01 9.44
CA ARG A 78 -9.35 -1.89 9.97
C ARG A 78 -8.65 -2.22 11.29
N ASN A 79 -8.64 -3.49 11.70
CA ASN A 79 -8.06 -3.93 12.96
C ASN A 79 -6.54 -3.69 12.95
N THR A 80 -6.02 -3.17 14.06
CA THR A 80 -4.57 -2.95 14.23
C THR A 80 -3.99 -3.80 15.35
N ARG A 81 -4.80 -4.23 16.32
CA ARG A 81 -4.32 -5.05 17.45
C ARG A 81 -4.15 -6.52 17.08
N GLU A 82 -5.02 -7.01 16.20
CA GLU A 82 -5.08 -8.41 15.78
C GLU A 82 -5.38 -8.48 14.28
N GLN A 83 -4.84 -9.51 13.62
CA GLN A 83 -5.16 -9.82 12.24
C GLN A 83 -6.38 -10.75 12.20
N ILE A 84 -7.31 -10.47 11.29
CA ILE A 84 -8.54 -11.25 11.11
C ILE A 84 -8.64 -11.61 9.64
N ALA A 85 -8.76 -12.90 9.37
CA ALA A 85 -8.99 -13.46 8.04
C ALA A 85 -9.90 -14.68 8.14
N GLU A 86 -11.21 -14.54 8.00
CA GLU A 86 -12.13 -15.69 8.02
C GLU A 86 -11.91 -16.63 6.83
N VAL A 87 -11.62 -16.06 5.66
CA VAL A 87 -11.26 -16.80 4.44
C VAL A 87 -9.97 -16.25 3.83
N LEU A 88 -9.30 -17.06 3.03
CA LEU A 88 -8.17 -16.61 2.22
C LEU A 88 -8.71 -15.95 0.95
N ASN A 89 -8.37 -14.68 0.72
CA ASN A 89 -8.78 -13.97 -0.49
C ASN A 89 -7.85 -14.36 -1.64
N THR A 90 -8.38 -15.00 -2.69
CA THR A 90 -7.60 -15.45 -3.84
C THR A 90 -8.13 -14.97 -5.20
N SER A 91 -9.34 -14.43 -5.25
CA SER A 91 -9.99 -13.91 -6.46
C SER A 91 -10.02 -12.37 -6.50
N GLY A 92 -10.53 -11.83 -7.60
CA GLY A 92 -10.55 -10.40 -7.89
C GLY A 92 -9.16 -9.79 -7.83
N TRP A 93 -9.01 -8.67 -7.13
CA TRP A 93 -7.71 -8.01 -7.01
C TRP A 93 -6.63 -8.84 -6.29
N TYR A 94 -7.01 -9.81 -5.46
CA TYR A 94 -6.07 -10.73 -4.80
C TYR A 94 -5.57 -11.85 -5.72
N SER A 95 -6.15 -12.02 -6.92
CA SER A 95 -5.57 -12.89 -7.97
C SER A 95 -4.41 -12.20 -8.72
N VAL A 96 -4.48 -10.87 -8.81
CA VAL A 96 -3.54 -10.01 -9.57
C VAL A 96 -2.27 -9.68 -8.77
N VAL A 97 -2.41 -9.44 -7.47
CA VAL A 97 -1.30 -9.11 -6.55
C VAL A 97 -1.70 -9.52 -5.13
N ARG A 98 -0.75 -9.94 -4.28
CA ARG A 98 -1.05 -10.42 -2.92
C ARG A 98 -1.53 -9.33 -1.97
N HIS A 99 -1.11 -8.08 -2.20
CA HIS A 99 -1.35 -6.94 -1.30
C HIS A 99 -2.02 -5.74 -1.99
N PRO A 100 -3.19 -5.91 -2.64
CA PRO A 100 -3.79 -4.88 -3.48
C PRO A 100 -4.20 -3.63 -2.68
N LEU A 101 -4.60 -3.76 -1.42
CA LEU A 101 -4.89 -2.60 -0.57
C LEU A 101 -3.67 -1.69 -0.38
N TYR A 102 -2.47 -2.27 -0.29
CA TYR A 102 -1.23 -1.50 -0.17
C TYR A 102 -0.84 -0.84 -1.47
N LEU A 103 -1.10 -1.46 -2.62
CA LEU A 103 -0.93 -0.80 -3.92
C LEU A 103 -1.83 0.43 -4.06
N GLY A 104 -3.09 0.34 -3.62
CA GLY A 104 -4.01 1.49 -3.56
C GLY A 104 -3.50 2.59 -2.62
N ASN A 105 -3.13 2.24 -1.40
CA ASN A 105 -2.58 3.19 -0.43
C ASN A 105 -1.30 3.86 -0.93
N TYR A 106 -0.40 3.10 -1.57
CA TYR A 106 0.82 3.63 -2.17
C TYR A 106 0.49 4.71 -3.19
N THR A 107 -0.42 4.41 -4.12
CA THR A 107 -0.83 5.32 -5.20
C THR A 107 -1.49 6.59 -4.65
N MET A 108 -2.32 6.46 -3.60
CA MET A 108 -2.92 7.60 -2.90
C MET A 108 -1.84 8.55 -2.34
N GLY A 109 -0.91 8.02 -1.56
CA GLY A 109 0.15 8.84 -0.97
C GLY A 109 1.19 9.31 -2.00
N LEU A 110 1.35 8.61 -3.12
CA LEU A 110 2.21 9.05 -4.22
C LEU A 110 1.70 10.37 -4.81
N GLY A 111 0.39 10.46 -5.07
CA GLY A 111 -0.25 11.70 -5.51
C GLY A 111 0.01 12.88 -4.55
N ILE A 112 -0.07 12.62 -3.24
CA ILE A 112 0.26 13.63 -2.22
C ILE A 112 1.76 13.98 -2.28
N SER A 113 2.66 13.00 -2.34
CA SER A 113 4.11 13.21 -2.32
C SER A 113 4.64 13.99 -3.54
N LEU A 114 3.93 13.92 -4.68
CA LEU A 114 4.25 14.65 -5.91
C LEU A 114 3.83 16.13 -5.84
N PHE A 115 2.86 16.46 -4.99
CA PHE A 115 2.25 17.79 -4.93
C PHE A 115 3.25 18.95 -4.70
N PRO A 116 4.25 18.84 -3.79
CA PRO A 116 5.20 19.92 -3.55
C PRO A 116 6.13 20.22 -4.75
N TYR A 117 6.10 19.40 -5.80
CA TYR A 117 7.00 19.48 -6.95
C TYR A 117 8.49 19.37 -6.59
N SER A 118 8.81 18.74 -5.47
CA SER A 118 10.17 18.48 -5.03
C SER A 118 10.55 17.03 -5.33
N TRP A 119 11.63 16.81 -6.10
CA TRP A 119 12.01 15.49 -6.61
C TRP A 119 12.31 14.48 -5.50
N TRP A 120 12.81 14.94 -4.35
CA TRP A 120 13.21 14.08 -3.25
C TRP A 120 12.01 13.55 -2.45
N MET A 121 10.88 14.27 -2.43
CA MET A 121 9.70 13.89 -1.67
C MET A 121 9.06 12.56 -2.15
N PRO A 122 8.76 12.32 -3.44
CA PRO A 122 8.24 11.04 -3.91
C PRO A 122 9.26 9.91 -3.76
N VAL A 123 10.56 10.20 -3.83
CA VAL A 123 11.62 9.21 -3.61
C VAL A 123 11.62 8.74 -2.16
N ILE A 124 11.66 9.67 -1.19
CA ILE A 124 11.57 9.36 0.25
C ILE A 124 10.28 8.61 0.55
N TYR A 125 9.15 9.09 0.04
CA TYR A 125 7.86 8.43 0.23
C TYR A 125 7.88 6.97 -0.28
N THR A 126 8.41 6.75 -1.48
CA THR A 126 8.47 5.40 -2.08
C THR A 126 9.32 4.44 -1.27
N PHE A 127 10.53 4.86 -0.87
CA PHE A 127 11.41 4.01 -0.06
C PHE A 127 10.86 3.79 1.35
N ALA A 128 10.31 4.83 1.98
CA ALA A 128 9.68 4.71 3.30
C ALA A 128 8.48 3.75 3.23
N PHE A 129 7.64 3.86 2.20
CA PHE A 129 6.51 2.95 1.99
C PHE A 129 7.00 1.52 1.79
N ALA A 130 7.98 1.30 0.90
CA ALA A 130 8.51 -0.03 0.62
C ALA A 130 9.05 -0.72 1.89
N LEU A 131 9.95 -0.05 2.63
CA LEU A 131 10.55 -0.60 3.85
C LEU A 131 9.53 -0.83 4.97
N TYR A 132 8.52 0.03 5.06
CA TYR A 132 7.49 -0.05 6.08
C TYR A 132 6.50 -1.18 5.79
N TYR A 133 5.92 -1.18 4.58
CA TYR A 133 4.89 -2.12 4.19
C TYR A 133 5.45 -3.50 3.88
N GLU A 134 6.67 -3.66 3.38
CA GLU A 134 7.31 -4.98 3.21
C GLU A 134 7.27 -5.76 4.53
N ARG A 135 7.63 -5.13 5.65
CA ARG A 135 7.62 -5.78 6.96
C ARG A 135 6.21 -6.15 7.41
N ILE A 136 5.23 -5.28 7.15
CA ILE A 136 3.82 -5.57 7.46
C ILE A 136 3.33 -6.74 6.62
N MET A 137 3.60 -6.73 5.32
CA MET A 137 3.26 -7.80 4.38
C MET A 137 3.86 -9.14 4.82
N ILE A 138 5.13 -9.17 5.25
CA ILE A 138 5.77 -10.38 5.78
C ILE A 138 5.02 -10.92 7.01
N ALA A 139 4.60 -10.05 7.94
CA ALA A 139 3.85 -10.49 9.12
C ALA A 139 2.41 -10.91 8.80
N GLU A 140 1.79 -10.31 7.78
CA GLU A 140 0.48 -10.75 7.28
C GLU A 140 0.57 -12.10 6.57
N GLU A 141 1.59 -12.30 5.74
CA GLU A 141 1.84 -13.57 5.07
C GLU A 141 2.17 -14.70 6.06
N ASP A 142 2.94 -14.43 7.13
CA ASP A 142 3.20 -15.39 8.20
C ASP A 142 1.92 -15.79 8.96
N PHE A 143 1.04 -14.82 9.22
CA PHE A 143 -0.28 -15.07 9.82
C PHE A 143 -1.16 -15.91 8.90
N LEU A 144 -1.26 -15.55 7.61
CA LEU A 144 -2.07 -16.28 6.62
C LEU A 144 -1.54 -17.69 6.40
N ARG A 145 -0.22 -17.87 6.29
CA ARG A 145 0.44 -19.18 6.23
C ARG A 145 0.08 -20.04 7.44
N THR A 146 0.18 -19.49 8.64
CA THR A 146 -0.15 -20.21 9.88
C THR A 146 -1.63 -20.63 9.92
N LYS A 147 -2.52 -19.81 9.35
CA LYS A 147 -3.96 -20.05 9.36
C LYS A 147 -4.45 -20.99 8.26
N PHE A 148 -3.92 -20.86 7.04
CA PHE A 148 -4.44 -21.52 5.84
C PHE A 148 -3.48 -22.56 5.24
N GLY A 149 -2.25 -22.66 5.73
CA GLY A 149 -1.29 -23.72 5.35
C GLY A 149 -1.08 -23.82 3.84
N ASP A 150 -1.31 -25.00 3.30
CA ASP A 150 -1.07 -25.33 1.88
C ASP A 150 -1.85 -24.46 0.90
N ASP A 151 -3.05 -23.98 1.27
CA ASP A 151 -3.85 -23.12 0.40
C ASP A 151 -3.18 -21.76 0.20
N PHE A 152 -2.56 -21.22 1.25
CA PHE A 152 -1.75 -20.01 1.16
C PHE A 152 -0.47 -20.24 0.34
N GLU A 153 0.21 -21.37 0.52
CA GLU A 153 1.44 -21.67 -0.24
C GLU A 153 1.15 -21.77 -1.75
N LYS A 154 0.08 -22.46 -2.15
CA LYS A 154 -0.32 -22.57 -3.56
C LYS A 154 -0.65 -21.21 -4.16
N TRP A 155 -1.52 -20.44 -3.50
CA TRP A 155 -1.90 -19.11 -3.98
C TRP A 155 -0.70 -18.16 -4.03
N SER A 156 0.12 -18.12 -2.98
CA SER A 156 1.24 -17.18 -2.91
C SER A 156 2.36 -17.50 -3.89
N ALA A 157 2.55 -18.76 -4.28
CA ALA A 157 3.50 -19.16 -5.31
C ALA A 157 3.10 -18.66 -6.71
N GLU A 158 1.81 -18.55 -6.99
CA GLU A 158 1.28 -18.13 -8.29
C GLU A 158 1.02 -16.62 -8.34
N THR A 159 0.65 -15.97 -7.24
CA THR A 159 0.31 -14.54 -7.22
C THR A 159 1.52 -13.66 -6.88
N PRO A 160 1.82 -12.62 -7.69
CA PRO A 160 2.91 -11.69 -7.40
C PRO A 160 2.75 -10.94 -6.08
N GLY A 161 3.85 -10.74 -5.34
CA GLY A 161 3.83 -9.99 -4.08
C GLY A 161 3.65 -8.48 -4.24
N PHE A 162 4.26 -7.88 -5.29
CA PHE A 162 4.37 -6.41 -5.42
C PHE A 162 3.88 -5.86 -6.77
N PHE A 163 4.38 -6.41 -7.88
CA PHE A 163 4.03 -5.93 -9.22
C PHE A 163 2.80 -6.67 -9.73
N PRO A 164 1.69 -5.98 -10.01
CA PRO A 164 0.44 -6.61 -10.41
C PRO A 164 0.57 -7.30 -11.77
N ASP A 165 0.04 -8.51 -11.88
CA ASP A 165 -0.09 -9.27 -13.11
C ASP A 165 -1.57 -9.34 -13.49
N PHE A 166 -2.03 -8.40 -14.33
CA PHE A 166 -3.43 -8.31 -14.73
C PHE A 166 -3.91 -9.50 -15.56
N SER A 167 -3.01 -10.32 -16.11
CA SER A 167 -3.40 -11.53 -16.84
C SER A 167 -3.98 -12.61 -15.93
N LYS A 168 -3.73 -12.51 -14.62
CA LYS A 168 -4.21 -13.43 -13.59
C LYS A 168 -5.58 -13.09 -13.02
N TRP A 169 -6.26 -12.08 -13.59
CA TRP A 169 -7.58 -11.69 -13.12
C TRP A 169 -8.55 -12.88 -13.09
N ASP A 170 -8.94 -13.25 -11.89
CA ASP A 170 -10.01 -14.22 -11.62
C ASP A 170 -11.22 -13.47 -11.08
N SER A 171 -12.35 -13.50 -11.78
CA SER A 171 -13.53 -12.74 -11.37
C SER A 171 -14.08 -13.29 -10.04
N PRO A 172 -14.33 -12.44 -9.04
CA PRO A 172 -14.94 -12.89 -7.79
C PRO A 172 -16.36 -13.41 -8.06
N LEU A 173 -16.68 -14.56 -7.46
CA LEU A 173 -18.00 -15.20 -7.52
C LEU A 173 -19.09 -14.37 -6.84
#